data_AF-A0A497HY40-F1
#
_entry.id   AF-A0A497HY40-F1
#
_cell.length_a   1.000
_cell.length_b   1.000
_cell.length_c   1.000
_cell.angle_alpha   90.00
_cell.angle_beta   90.00
_cell.angle_gamma   90.00
#
_symmetry.space_group_name_H-M   'P 1'
#
loop_
_entity.id
_entity.type
_entity.pdbx_description
1 polymer ?
#
loop_
_entity_poly.entity_id
_entity_poly.type
_entity_poly.pdbx_seq_one_letter_code
_entity_poly.pdbx_strand_id
1 'polypeptide(L)'
;MVRFKVTIKDEEPPFERDVDKYIKFLCDVLGLSTGRDTDNTTCKVFKKIVVHSSRRGITTTKDICEEINMSRGSVVNQINKMIEAGMLRKEGNYYVLRRKNLIRTIWEIREDILRMFEKIEEIAEELDEEIGLPKEKR
;
A
#
# COMPACT_ATOMS: atom_id res chain seq x y z
N MET A 1 -0.23 -4.76 -16.86
CA MET A 1 -0.83 -5.61 -15.80
C MET A 1 -0.16 -5.22 -14.49
N VAL A 2 -0.88 -4.56 -13.57
CA VAL A 2 -0.29 -4.19 -12.28
C VAL A 2 -0.18 -5.48 -11.46
N ARG A 3 1.05 -5.88 -11.12
CA ARG A 3 1.29 -6.99 -10.20
C ARG A 3 1.29 -6.43 -8.78
N PHE A 4 0.54 -7.06 -7.88
CA PHE A 4 0.55 -6.70 -6.46
C PHE A 4 1.99 -6.80 -5.94
N LYS A 5 2.46 -5.72 -5.32
CA LYS A 5 3.78 -5.60 -4.72
C LYS A 5 3.65 -4.73 -3.49
N VAL A 6 3.92 -5.32 -2.34
CA VAL A 6 3.97 -4.61 -1.07
C VAL A 6 5.31 -4.89 -0.41
N THR A 7 5.84 -3.89 0.28
CA THR A 7 6.96 -4.04 1.21
C THR A 7 6.39 -3.93 2.60
N ILE A 8 6.79 -4.81 3.52
CA ILE A 8 6.45 -4.70 4.93
C ILE A 8 7.74 -4.44 5.70
N LYS A 9 7.81 -3.31 6.39
CA LYS A 9 8.93 -2.96 7.27
C LYS A 9 8.48 -3.09 8.72
N ASP A 10 9.41 -3.55 9.56
CA ASP A 10 9.25 -3.54 11.00
C ASP A 10 9.58 -2.12 11.51
N GLU A 11 8.56 -1.40 11.95
CA GLU A 11 8.65 -0.02 12.42
C GLU A 11 7.80 0.10 13.68
N GLU A 12 8.23 0.94 14.62
CA GLU A 12 7.49 1.19 15.86
C GLU A 12 6.27 2.09 15.59
N PRO A 13 5.07 1.76 16.12
CA PRO A 13 3.91 2.61 16.01
C PRO A 13 4.11 3.92 16.78
N PRO A 14 3.49 5.03 16.35
CA PRO A 14 3.61 6.29 17.06
C PRO A 14 2.95 6.22 18.44
N PHE A 15 3.66 6.71 19.45
CA PHE A 15 3.18 6.76 20.84
C PHE A 15 1.97 7.69 21.04
N GLU A 16 1.89 8.76 20.25
CA GLU A 16 0.84 9.77 20.35
C GLU A 16 -0.32 9.49 19.39
N ARG A 17 -1.53 9.85 19.83
CA ARG A 17 -2.73 9.80 18.98
C ARG A 17 -2.76 11.00 18.03
N ASP A 18 -2.16 10.83 16.87
CA ASP A 18 -2.14 11.83 15.82
C ASP A 18 -2.37 11.19 14.44
N VAL A 19 -3.28 11.79 13.66
CA VAL A 19 -3.68 11.25 12.35
C VAL A 19 -2.53 11.26 11.35
N ASP A 20 -1.68 12.30 11.39
CA ASP A 20 -0.55 12.42 10.47
C ASP A 20 0.56 11.45 10.82
N LYS A 21 0.79 11.20 12.11
CA LYS A 21 1.69 10.14 12.58
C LYS A 21 1.20 8.74 12.16
N TYR A 22 -0.10 8.46 12.26
CA TYR A 22 -0.66 7.17 11.79
C TYR A 22 -0.54 6.99 10.27
N ILE A 23 -0.80 8.05 9.50
CA ILE A 23 -0.65 8.03 8.05
C ILE A 23 0.82 7.79 7.67
N LYS A 24 1.74 8.49 8.33
CA LYS A 24 3.17 8.32 8.11
C LYS A 24 3.62 6.89 8.42
N PHE A 25 3.22 6.37 9.58
CA PHE A 25 3.49 4.99 9.97
C PHE A 25 3.03 3.99 8.91
N LEU A 26 1.80 4.10 8.40
CA LEU A 26 1.30 3.23 7.34
C LEU A 26 2.10 3.37 6.04
N CYS A 27 2.48 4.59 5.65
CA CYS A 27 3.29 4.80 4.45
C CYS A 27 4.70 4.20 4.58
N ASP A 28 5.28 4.26 5.77
CA ASP A 28 6.63 3.75 6.03
C ASP A 28 6.64 2.22 6.12
N VAL A 29 5.72 1.62 6.89
CA VAL A 29 5.55 0.16 7.02
C VAL A 29 5.25 -0.48 5.68
N LEU A 30 4.37 0.10 4.87
CA LEU A 30 3.99 -0.46 3.56
C LEU A 30 5.02 -0.14 2.45
N GLY A 31 6.14 0.51 2.79
CA GLY A 31 7.19 0.89 1.85
C GLY A 31 6.73 1.85 0.73
N LEU A 32 5.68 2.63 0.97
CA LEU A 32 5.17 3.63 0.03
C LEU A 32 6.11 4.84 -0.04
N SER A 33 6.75 5.16 1.09
CA SER A 33 7.82 6.16 1.18
C SER A 33 9.13 5.58 0.64
N THR A 34 9.74 6.23 -0.36
CA THR A 34 11.02 5.81 -0.96
C THR A 34 12.07 6.92 -0.83
N GLY A 35 13.22 6.62 -0.22
CA GLY A 35 14.38 7.52 -0.16
C GLY A 35 14.28 8.67 0.86
N ARG A 36 15.04 9.75 0.62
CA ARG A 36 14.92 11.04 1.32
C ARG A 36 13.64 11.78 0.87
N ASP A 37 12.46 11.19 1.10
CA ASP A 37 11.18 11.89 0.89
C ASP A 37 11.00 12.95 2.00
N THR A 38 11.88 13.95 1.99
CA THR A 38 11.92 15.05 2.96
C THR A 38 10.61 15.85 2.99
N ASP A 39 9.84 15.78 1.90
CA ASP A 39 8.57 16.48 1.74
C ASP A 39 7.34 15.64 2.14
N ASN A 40 7.51 14.39 2.58
CA ASN A 40 6.42 13.46 2.93
C ASN A 40 5.35 13.39 1.83
N THR A 41 5.80 13.38 0.58
CA THR A 41 4.96 13.61 -0.60
C THR A 41 3.90 12.51 -0.75
N THR A 42 4.32 11.26 -0.56
CA THR A 42 3.43 10.10 -0.57
C THR A 42 2.38 10.19 0.54
N CYS A 43 2.79 10.58 1.75
CA CYS A 43 1.89 10.74 2.89
C CYS A 43 0.83 11.82 2.63
N LYS A 44 1.20 12.94 2.00
CA LYS A 44 0.26 14.01 1.62
C LYS A 44 -0.79 13.52 0.63
N VAL A 45 -0.38 12.82 -0.43
CA VAL A 45 -1.30 12.23 -1.42
C VAL A 45 -2.21 11.20 -0.75
N PHE A 46 -1.66 10.34 0.10
CA PHE A 46 -2.42 9.31 0.80
C PHE A 46 -3.44 9.93 1.77
N LYS A 47 -3.01 10.89 2.60
CA LYS A 47 -3.87 11.66 3.51
C LYS A 47 -5.05 12.25 2.77
N LYS A 48 -4.79 12.91 1.64
CA LYS A 48 -5.84 13.48 0.79
C LYS A 48 -6.86 12.40 0.40
N ILE A 49 -6.41 11.29 -0.18
CA ILE A 49 -7.32 10.24 -0.66
C ILE A 49 -8.11 9.62 0.50
N VAL A 50 -7.47 9.32 1.64
CA VAL A 50 -8.14 8.73 2.82
C VAL A 50 -9.14 9.68 3.45
N VAL A 51 -8.74 10.94 3.69
CA VAL A 51 -9.59 11.96 4.31
C VAL A 51 -10.76 12.32 3.38
N HIS A 52 -10.54 12.44 2.07
CA HIS A 52 -11.62 12.70 1.11
C HIS A 52 -12.54 11.50 0.92
N SER A 53 -12.01 10.28 0.96
CA SER A 53 -12.82 9.05 0.96
C SER A 53 -13.81 9.03 2.14
N SER A 54 -13.47 9.65 3.28
CA SER A 54 -14.36 9.73 4.45
C SER A 54 -15.49 10.76 4.33
N ARG A 55 -15.39 11.75 3.42
CA ARG A 55 -16.31 12.90 3.35
C ARG A 55 -17.11 13.01 2.05
N ARG A 56 -16.51 12.67 0.90
CA ARG A 56 -17.11 12.84 -0.43
C ARG A 56 -16.93 11.64 -1.37
N GLY A 57 -16.22 10.60 -0.91
CA GLY A 57 -16.13 9.28 -1.56
C GLY A 57 -15.23 9.19 -2.81
N ILE A 58 -14.78 10.31 -3.37
CA ILE A 58 -14.18 10.32 -4.71
C ILE A 58 -13.09 11.41 -4.80
N THR A 59 -11.91 11.07 -5.35
CA THR A 59 -10.81 12.04 -5.59
C THR A 59 -10.24 11.86 -7.00
N THR A 60 -10.19 12.94 -7.80
CA THR A 60 -9.50 12.94 -9.11
C THR A 60 -8.03 13.34 -8.97
N THR A 61 -7.21 13.02 -9.98
CA THR A 61 -5.83 13.52 -10.03
C THR A 61 -5.77 15.04 -9.99
N LYS A 62 -6.73 15.75 -10.61
CA LYS A 62 -6.77 17.22 -10.64
C LYS A 62 -6.93 17.78 -9.23
N ASP A 63 -7.87 17.24 -8.46
CA ASP A 63 -8.13 17.68 -7.08
C ASP A 63 -6.92 17.47 -6.16
N ILE A 64 -6.11 16.45 -6.43
CA ILE A 64 -4.89 16.15 -5.67
C ILE A 64 -3.77 17.12 -6.07
N CYS A 65 -3.59 17.37 -7.37
CA CYS A 65 -2.56 18.30 -7.87
C CYS A 65 -2.78 19.73 -7.35
N GLU A 66 -4.02 20.22 -7.36
CA GLU A 66 -4.36 21.58 -6.93
C GLU A 66 -4.08 21.82 -5.45
N GLU A 67 -4.28 20.81 -4.59
CA GLU A 67 -4.09 20.97 -3.15
C GLU A 67 -2.64 20.75 -2.70
N ILE A 68 -1.93 19.80 -3.32
CA ILE A 68 -0.57 19.42 -2.90
C ILE A 68 0.50 20.19 -3.68
N ASN A 69 0.10 21.02 -4.65
CA ASN A 69 1.00 21.78 -5.53
C ASN A 69 2.08 20.89 -6.18
N MET A 70 1.63 19.77 -6.76
CA MET A 70 2.49 18.78 -7.40
C MET A 70 2.16 18.62 -8.87
N SER A 71 3.19 18.25 -9.67
CA SER A 71 2.95 17.86 -11.05
C SER A 71 2.04 16.64 -11.15
N ARG A 72 1.23 16.58 -12.21
CA ARG A 72 0.35 15.45 -12.48
C ARG A 72 1.10 14.13 -12.56
N GLY A 73 2.28 14.12 -13.19
CA GLY A 73 3.13 12.94 -13.29
C GLY A 73 3.59 12.43 -11.91
N SER A 74 3.98 13.35 -11.03
CA SER A 74 4.40 13.02 -9.66
C SER A 74 3.24 12.45 -8.84
N VAL A 75 2.04 13.02 -8.93
CA VAL A 75 0.85 12.51 -8.23
C VAL A 75 0.48 11.11 -8.73
N VAL A 76 0.43 10.92 -10.05
CA VAL A 76 0.13 9.60 -10.65
C VAL A 76 1.15 8.55 -10.21
N ASN A 77 2.44 8.91 -10.13
CA ASN A 77 3.48 8.01 -9.65
C ASN A 77 3.21 7.55 -8.20
N GLN A 78 2.86 8.45 -7.28
CA GLN A 78 2.54 8.04 -5.90
C GLN A 78 1.26 7.20 -5.81
N ILE A 79 0.24 7.53 -6.60
CA ILE A 79 -0.99 6.74 -6.68
C ILE A 79 -0.69 5.33 -7.18
N ASN A 80 0.15 5.18 -8.21
CA ASN A 80 0.52 3.87 -8.73
C ASN A 80 1.22 3.01 -7.67
N LYS A 81 2.13 3.57 -6.87
CA LYS A 81 2.73 2.85 -5.73
C LYS A 81 1.67 2.34 -4.75
N MET A 82 0.66 3.15 -4.44
CA MET A 82 -0.43 2.77 -3.55
C MET A 82 -1.36 1.72 -4.16
N ILE A 83 -1.57 1.74 -5.48
CA ILE A 83 -2.32 0.70 -6.20
C ILE A 83 -1.53 -0.61 -6.20
N GLU A 84 -0.22 -0.55 -6.50
CA GLU A 84 0.70 -1.70 -6.46
C GLU A 84 0.72 -2.36 -5.09
N ALA A 85 0.76 -1.58 -4.01
CA ALA A 85 0.69 -2.05 -2.63
C ALA A 85 -0.71 -2.52 -2.20
N GLY A 86 -1.72 -2.47 -3.08
CA GLY A 86 -3.08 -2.91 -2.79
C GLY A 86 -3.88 -1.96 -1.89
N MET A 87 -3.38 -0.75 -1.63
CA MET A 87 -4.07 0.24 -0.79
C MET A 87 -5.22 0.93 -1.52
N LEU A 88 -5.02 1.23 -2.80
CA LEU A 88 -5.98 1.93 -3.64
C LEU A 88 -6.44 1.07 -4.82
N ARG A 89 -7.62 1.40 -5.35
CA ARG A 89 -8.09 0.95 -6.66
C ARG A 89 -8.55 2.14 -7.49
N LYS A 90 -8.51 1.98 -8.81
CA LYS A 90 -9.06 2.95 -9.75
C LYS A 90 -10.53 2.62 -10.04
N GLU A 91 -11.41 3.59 -9.94
CA GLU A 91 -12.83 3.49 -10.31
C GLU A 91 -13.16 4.60 -11.32
N GLY A 92 -13.25 4.25 -12.60
CA GLY A 92 -13.39 5.25 -13.66
C GLY A 92 -12.23 6.25 -13.65
N ASN A 93 -12.53 7.52 -13.40
CA ASN A 93 -11.54 8.61 -13.32
C ASN A 93 -11.04 8.90 -11.90
N TYR A 94 -11.36 8.02 -10.96
CA TYR A 94 -11.19 8.27 -9.54
C TYR A 94 -10.30 7.23 -8.87
N TYR A 95 -9.75 7.62 -7.73
CA TYR A 95 -8.95 6.75 -6.88
C TYR A 95 -9.57 6.66 -5.50
N VAL A 96 -9.79 5.44 -5.04
CA VAL A 96 -10.46 5.13 -3.77
C VAL A 96 -9.69 4.06 -3.03
N LEU A 97 -9.89 3.96 -1.72
CA LEU A 97 -9.41 2.83 -0.94
C LEU A 97 -9.90 1.52 -1.56
N ARG A 98 -9.04 0.49 -1.59
CA ARG A 98 -9.36 -0.83 -2.14
C ARG A 98 -10.58 -1.47 -1.47
N ARG A 99 -10.88 -1.14 -0.21
CA ARG A 99 -12.13 -1.48 0.48
C ARG A 99 -12.75 -0.24 1.13
N LYS A 100 -13.93 -0.42 1.73
CA LYS A 100 -14.74 0.65 2.33
C LYS A 100 -14.05 1.46 3.44
N ASN A 101 -13.01 0.91 4.07
CA ASN A 101 -12.23 1.58 5.11
C ASN A 101 -10.82 0.97 5.19
N LEU A 102 -9.91 1.66 5.90
CA LEU A 102 -8.51 1.25 6.00
C LEU A 102 -8.33 -0.15 6.59
N ILE A 103 -9.03 -0.49 7.68
CA ILE A 103 -8.86 -1.81 8.31
C ILE A 103 -9.24 -2.95 7.36
N ARG A 104 -10.32 -2.79 6.57
CA ARG A 104 -10.71 -3.77 5.54
C ARG A 104 -9.70 -3.82 4.39
N THR A 105 -9.10 -2.69 4.03
CA THR A 105 -8.00 -2.66 3.03
C THR A 105 -6.77 -3.42 3.54
N ILE A 106 -6.39 -3.22 4.81
CA ILE A 106 -5.25 -3.95 5.42
C ILE A 106 -5.54 -5.46 5.49
N TRP A 107 -6.77 -5.87 5.82
CA TRP A 107 -7.14 -7.28 5.79
C TRP A 107 -7.00 -7.89 4.39
N GLU A 108 -7.40 -7.19 3.33
CA GLU A 108 -7.19 -7.67 1.96
C GLU A 108 -5.71 -7.82 1.60
N ILE A 109 -4.87 -6.88 2.00
CA ILE A 109 -3.42 -6.94 1.77
C ILE A 109 -2.84 -8.16 2.51
N ARG A 110 -3.27 -8.41 3.75
CA ARG A 110 -2.89 -9.63 4.49
C ARG A 110 -3.28 -10.89 3.73
N GLU A 111 -4.52 -10.99 3.25
CA GLU A 111 -4.99 -12.15 2.50
C GLU A 111 -4.23 -12.33 1.17
N ASP A 112 -3.86 -11.25 0.48
CA ASP A 112 -3.02 -11.34 -0.71
C ASP A 112 -1.62 -11.87 -0.39
N ILE A 113 -1.02 -11.39 0.70
CA ILE A 113 0.28 -11.86 1.17
C ILE A 113 0.21 -13.35 1.52
N LEU A 114 -0.81 -13.80 2.27
CA LEU A 114 -0.96 -15.20 2.64
C LEU A 114 -1.09 -16.11 1.40
N ARG A 115 -1.94 -15.74 0.43
CA ARG A 115 -2.06 -16.46 -0.84
C ARG A 115 -0.77 -16.49 -1.65
N MET A 116 0.10 -15.50 -1.50
CA MET A 116 1.43 -15.50 -2.12
C MET A 116 2.38 -16.45 -1.39
N PHE A 117 2.36 -16.46 -0.06
CA PHE A 117 3.16 -17.38 0.73
C PHE A 117 2.80 -18.84 0.44
N GLU A 118 1.51 -19.18 0.37
CA GLU A 118 1.07 -20.54 0.01
C GLU A 118 1.74 -21.03 -1.30
N LYS A 119 1.80 -20.19 -2.33
CA LYS A 119 2.44 -20.52 -3.61
C LYS A 119 3.96 -20.61 -3.53
N ILE A 120 4.57 -19.74 -2.73
CA ILE A 120 6.03 -19.73 -2.53
C ILE A 120 6.46 -20.98 -1.78
N GLU A 121 5.67 -21.39 -0.79
CA GLU A 121 5.89 -22.58 0.02
C GLU A 121 5.72 -23.85 -0.82
N GLU A 122 4.68 -23.94 -1.65
CA GLU A 122 4.48 -25.06 -2.58
C GLU A 122 5.71 -25.25 -3.49
N ILE A 123 6.22 -24.17 -4.10
CA ILE A 123 7.42 -24.22 -4.95
C ILE A 123 8.69 -24.54 -4.15
N ALA A 124 8.78 -24.07 -2.90
CA ALA A 124 9.92 -24.39 -2.03
C ALA A 124 9.91 -25.88 -1.63
N GLU A 125 8.73 -26.45 -1.31
CA GLU A 125 8.57 -27.88 -1.03
C GLU A 125 8.94 -28.73 -2.25
N GLU A 126 8.49 -28.37 -3.45
CA GLU A 126 8.89 -29.04 -4.70
C GLU A 126 10.41 -28.97 -4.92
N LEU A 127 11.03 -27.82 -4.67
CA LEU A 127 12.47 -27.64 -4.84
C LEU A 127 13.26 -28.49 -3.83
N ASP A 128 12.84 -28.51 -2.57
CA ASP A 128 13.44 -29.32 -1.52
C ASP A 128 13.40 -30.81 -1.90
N GLU A 129 12.29 -31.28 -2.47
CA GLU A 129 12.14 -32.66 -2.97
C GLU A 129 13.10 -32.97 -4.13
N GLU A 130 13.15 -32.09 -5.14
CA GLU A 130 13.97 -32.29 -6.34
C GLU A 130 15.47 -32.33 -6.05
N ILE A 131 15.95 -31.56 -5.06
CA ILE A 131 17.38 -31.51 -4.71
C ILE A 131 17.74 -32.38 -3.49
N GLY A 132 16.78 -33.12 -2.94
CA GLY A 132 16.99 -34.06 -1.84
C GLY A 132 17.25 -33.40 -0.47
N LEU A 133 16.67 -32.22 -0.22
CA LEU A 133 16.70 -31.61 1.10
C LEU A 133 15.76 -32.34 2.09
N PRO A 134 16.03 -32.27 3.41
CA PRO A 134 15.18 -32.89 4.42
C PRO A 134 13.76 -32.31 4.38
N LYS A 135 12.74 -33.19 4.41
CA LYS A 135 11.35 -32.77 4.57
C LYS A 135 11.07 -32.33 6.00
N GLU A 136 10.64 -31.09 6.17
CA GLU A 136 10.06 -30.61 7.44
C GLU A 136 8.58 -31.07 7.52
N LYS A 137 8.14 -31.57 8.68
CA LYS A 137 6.71 -31.81 8.92
C LYS A 137 6.08 -30.55 9.48
N ARG A 138 5.19 -29.92 8.70
CA ARG A 138 4.27 -28.88 9.19
C ARG A 138 3.29 -29.43 10.22
#